data_AF-A0A401ZFN1-F1
#
_entry.id   AF-A0A401ZFN1-F1
#
_cell.length_a   1.000
_cell.length_b   1.000
_cell.length_c   1.000
_cell.angle_alpha   90.00
_cell.angle_beta   90.00
_cell.angle_gamma   90.00
#
_symmetry.space_group_name_H-M   'P 1'
#
loop_
_entity.id
_entity.type
_entity.pdbx_description
1 polymer ?
#
loop_
_entity_poly.entity_id
_entity_poly.type
_entity_poly.pdbx_seq_one_letter_code
_entity_poly.pdbx_strand_id
1 'polypeptide(L)'
;MAVGQQGQESGDTYGLELVLERLQRCLQGRLPRTEIELLLVCLRQVFENTDILYGLLLADLYYDVNQLANALSGCATDGDDSVYVGLKIVLQDIEALLERLAELAQLLLGSLQRVFCALDRSCSLYGANRVKRRLRQEGEDEEKTDILAALELAYIPDSTYYQWMQALRLLTTRFQYWQQCKQACGSFSIVFASKPLLHPLLTSIDITLNQLRETIQTLFGTVLPEFHTVPRGDDASLALHLLNLMQYVDLLLHQLNRLREAMQLMADQYTRLHNDLNRGNTVLTKP
;
A
#
# COMPACT_ATOMS: atom_id res chain seq x y z
N MET A 1 -21.51 12.34 -20.50
CA MET A 1 -21.93 10.94 -20.62
C MET A 1 -21.24 10.15 -19.52
N ALA A 2 -21.91 9.93 -18.38
CA ALA A 2 -21.32 9.26 -17.21
C ALA A 2 -22.44 8.55 -16.40
N VAL A 3 -23.10 7.57 -17.02
CA VAL A 3 -24.10 6.71 -16.36
C VAL A 3 -23.73 5.28 -16.73
N GLY A 4 -22.92 4.61 -15.88
CA GLY A 4 -22.47 3.24 -16.14
C GLY A 4 -21.48 2.60 -15.15
N GLN A 5 -20.93 3.31 -14.16
CA GLN A 5 -19.85 2.76 -13.32
C GLN A 5 -20.27 2.18 -11.95
N GLN A 6 -21.52 2.36 -11.50
CA GLN A 6 -21.92 1.96 -10.15
C GLN A 6 -22.02 0.43 -9.91
N GLY A 7 -22.00 -0.40 -10.97
CA GLY A 7 -21.98 -1.86 -10.83
C GLY A 7 -20.59 -2.49 -10.74
N GLN A 8 -19.53 -1.72 -10.98
CA GLN A 8 -18.17 -2.24 -11.08
C GLN A 8 -17.37 -2.06 -9.77
N GLU A 9 -17.68 -1.01 -9.01
CA GLU A 9 -17.00 -0.67 -7.74
C GLU A 9 -17.13 -1.78 -6.67
N SER A 10 -18.26 -2.50 -6.61
CA SER A 10 -18.45 -3.57 -5.62
C SER A 10 -17.62 -4.83 -5.90
N GLY A 11 -17.20 -5.03 -7.15
CA GLY A 11 -16.38 -6.18 -7.54
C GLY A 11 -14.90 -5.99 -7.19
N ASP A 12 -14.45 -4.75 -7.11
CA ASP A 12 -13.03 -4.43 -7.02
C ASP A 12 -12.46 -4.60 -5.61
N THR A 13 -13.25 -4.34 -4.57
CA THR A 13 -12.84 -4.55 -3.17
C THR A 13 -13.01 -5.99 -2.70
N TYR A 14 -13.83 -6.78 -3.40
CA TYR A 14 -14.14 -8.17 -3.03
C TYR A 14 -12.90 -9.04 -2.84
N GLY A 15 -11.87 -8.86 -3.69
CA GLY A 15 -10.64 -9.64 -3.61
C GLY A 15 -9.88 -9.41 -2.30
N LEU A 16 -9.74 -8.15 -1.89
CA LEU A 16 -9.07 -7.79 -0.64
C LEU A 16 -9.86 -8.30 0.58
N GLU A 17 -11.18 -8.16 0.57
CA GLU A 17 -12.04 -8.60 1.69
C GLU A 17 -11.87 -10.08 2.00
N LEU A 18 -11.78 -10.93 0.98
CA LEU A 18 -11.58 -12.36 1.19
C LEU A 18 -10.22 -12.68 1.83
N VAL A 19 -9.16 -11.96 1.43
CA VAL A 19 -7.82 -12.07 2.02
C VAL A 19 -7.82 -11.61 3.48
N LEU A 20 -8.47 -10.49 3.77
CA LEU A 20 -8.61 -9.94 5.13
C LEU A 20 -9.46 -10.84 6.03
N GLU A 21 -10.52 -11.44 5.52
CA GLU A 21 -11.33 -12.41 6.25
C GLU A 21 -10.51 -13.66 6.62
N ARG A 22 -9.61 -14.10 5.74
CA ARG A 22 -8.72 -15.21 6.06
C ARG A 22 -7.76 -14.86 7.19
N LEU A 23 -7.13 -13.69 7.14
CA LEU A 23 -6.29 -13.18 8.22
C LEU A 23 -7.08 -13.10 9.55
N GLN A 24 -8.31 -12.59 9.52
CA GLN A 24 -9.20 -12.54 10.67
C GLN A 24 -9.44 -13.94 11.27
N ARG A 25 -9.72 -14.95 10.45
CA ARG A 25 -9.92 -16.33 10.91
C ARG A 25 -8.66 -16.91 11.57
N CYS A 26 -7.47 -16.60 11.05
CA CYS A 26 -6.20 -17.02 11.65
C CYS A 26 -5.97 -16.41 13.04
N LEU A 27 -6.47 -15.19 13.26
CA LEU A 27 -6.32 -14.45 14.52
C LEU A 27 -7.49 -14.65 15.50
N GLN A 28 -8.58 -15.28 15.05
CA GLN A 28 -9.79 -15.45 15.85
C GLN A 28 -9.52 -16.23 17.14
N GLY A 29 -9.96 -15.66 18.27
CA GLY A 29 -9.76 -16.25 19.60
C GLY A 29 -8.37 -16.06 20.20
N ARG A 30 -7.40 -15.52 19.44
CA ARG A 30 -6.05 -15.17 19.93
C ARG A 30 -5.96 -13.71 20.37
N LEU A 31 -6.79 -12.85 19.78
CA LEU A 31 -6.78 -11.41 20.00
C LEU A 31 -8.17 -10.88 20.36
N PRO A 32 -8.23 -9.73 21.06
CA PRO A 32 -9.44 -8.93 21.15
C PRO A 32 -9.95 -8.57 19.76
N ARG A 33 -11.27 -8.63 19.57
CA ARG A 33 -11.92 -8.30 18.29
C ARG A 33 -11.53 -6.91 17.77
N THR A 34 -11.41 -5.94 18.66
CA THR A 34 -11.04 -4.55 18.32
C THR A 34 -9.65 -4.42 17.71
N GLU A 35 -8.68 -5.23 18.15
CA GLU A 35 -7.32 -5.23 17.60
C GLU A 35 -7.28 -5.84 16.20
N ILE A 36 -8.08 -6.89 15.98
CA ILE A 36 -8.24 -7.48 14.66
C ILE A 36 -8.90 -6.47 13.72
N GLU A 37 -10.01 -5.83 14.15
CA GLU A 37 -10.71 -4.83 13.34
C GLU A 37 -9.80 -3.66 12.94
N LEU A 38 -8.99 -3.14 13.88
CA LEU A 38 -8.01 -2.10 13.59
C LEU A 38 -7.00 -2.54 12.53
N LEU A 39 -6.44 -3.75 12.67
CA LEU A 39 -5.51 -4.33 11.70
C LEU A 39 -6.12 -4.39 10.30
N LEU A 40 -7.34 -4.92 10.17
CA LEU A 40 -8.03 -5.06 8.88
C LEU A 40 -8.34 -3.69 8.28
N VAL A 41 -8.79 -2.72 9.08
CA VAL A 41 -9.07 -1.36 8.63
C VAL A 41 -7.80 -0.68 8.12
N CYS A 42 -6.68 -0.79 8.84
CA CYS A 42 -5.40 -0.24 8.39
C CYS A 42 -4.97 -0.84 7.06
N LEU A 43 -5.02 -2.17 6.91
CA LEU A 43 -4.67 -2.84 5.65
C LEU A 43 -5.55 -2.39 4.49
N ARG A 44 -6.87 -2.28 4.71
CA ARG A 44 -7.81 -1.78 3.71
C ARG A 44 -7.49 -0.35 3.29
N GLN A 45 -7.30 0.53 4.26
CA GLN A 45 -6.98 1.93 4.00
C GLN A 45 -5.63 2.09 3.28
N VAL A 46 -4.60 1.31 3.63
CA VAL A 46 -3.33 1.35 2.90
C VAL A 46 -3.53 0.97 1.44
N PHE A 47 -4.31 -0.07 1.15
CA PHE A 47 -4.61 -0.49 -0.22
C PHE A 47 -5.38 0.58 -1.00
N GLU A 48 -6.47 1.11 -0.43
CA GLU A 48 -7.32 2.12 -1.07
C GLU A 48 -6.54 3.41 -1.37
N ASN A 49 -5.74 3.90 -0.42
CA ASN A 49 -4.92 5.09 -0.65
C ASN A 49 -3.82 4.87 -1.68
N THR A 50 -3.31 3.65 -1.78
CA THR A 50 -2.38 3.30 -2.85
C THR A 50 -3.07 3.32 -4.21
N ASP A 51 -4.30 2.82 -4.31
CA ASP A 51 -5.10 2.86 -5.54
C ASP A 51 -5.33 4.33 -5.97
N ILE A 52 -5.63 5.22 -5.03
CA ILE A 52 -5.74 6.67 -5.31
C ILE A 52 -4.41 7.24 -5.81
N LEU A 53 -3.29 6.92 -5.15
CA LEU A 53 -1.97 7.41 -5.54
C LEU A 53 -1.62 7.00 -6.98
N TYR A 54 -1.66 5.70 -7.27
CA TYR A 54 -1.21 5.17 -8.57
C TYR A 54 -2.27 5.23 -9.67
N GLY A 55 -3.56 5.21 -9.32
CA GLY A 55 -4.67 5.22 -10.26
C GLY A 55 -5.12 6.62 -10.66
N LEU A 56 -4.96 7.62 -9.79
CA LEU A 56 -5.46 8.98 -10.00
C LEU A 56 -4.34 10.02 -9.91
N LEU A 57 -3.79 10.24 -8.72
CA LEU A 57 -2.95 11.42 -8.46
C LEU A 57 -1.66 11.44 -9.29
N LEU A 58 -1.02 10.29 -9.50
CA LEU A 58 0.15 10.25 -10.38
C LEU A 58 -0.23 10.63 -11.82
N ALA A 59 -1.35 10.14 -12.34
CA ALA A 59 -1.78 10.48 -13.70
C ALA A 59 -2.01 11.99 -13.86
N ASP A 60 -2.67 12.61 -12.89
CA ASP A 60 -2.89 14.06 -12.85
C ASP A 60 -1.56 14.82 -12.76
N LEU A 61 -0.64 14.36 -11.92
CA LEU A 61 0.70 14.95 -11.79
C LEU A 61 1.44 14.93 -13.12
N TYR A 62 1.42 13.80 -13.82
CA TYR A 62 2.08 13.67 -15.13
C TYR A 62 1.41 14.53 -16.20
N TYR A 63 0.09 14.69 -16.16
CA TYR A 63 -0.62 15.58 -17.07
C TYR A 63 -0.15 17.04 -16.88
N ASP A 64 -0.15 17.53 -15.64
CA ASP A 64 0.24 18.91 -15.32
C ASP A 64 1.73 19.17 -15.61
N VAL A 65 2.58 18.19 -15.30
CA VAL A 65 4.01 18.22 -15.62
C VAL A 65 4.26 18.33 -17.13
N ASN A 66 3.52 17.58 -17.95
CA ASN A 66 3.63 17.65 -19.41
C ASN A 66 3.11 19.00 -19.95
N GLN A 67 2.02 19.53 -19.39
CA GLN A 67 1.53 20.86 -19.75
C GLN A 67 2.56 21.94 -19.42
N LEU A 68 3.20 21.85 -18.25
CA LEU A 68 4.25 22.76 -17.85
C LEU A 68 5.47 22.68 -18.78
N ALA A 69 5.90 21.47 -19.14
CA ALA A 69 7.01 21.27 -20.06
C ALA A 69 6.73 21.89 -21.44
N ASN A 70 5.50 21.75 -21.94
CA ASN A 70 5.07 22.37 -23.21
C ASN A 70 5.06 23.90 -23.11
N ALA A 71 4.52 24.45 -22.01
CA ALA A 71 4.48 25.89 -21.77
C ALA A 71 5.89 26.51 -21.75
N LEU A 72 6.84 25.86 -21.06
CA LEU A 72 8.24 26.29 -21.00
C LEU A 72 8.99 26.21 -22.35
N SER A 73 8.50 25.40 -23.29
CA SER A 73 9.08 25.29 -24.64
C SER A 73 8.53 26.34 -25.62
N GLY A 74 7.40 26.97 -25.30
CA GLY A 74 6.75 28.02 -26.09
C GLY A 74 7.16 29.44 -25.68
N CYS A 75 6.71 30.44 -26.45
CA CYS A 75 6.74 31.83 -25.98
C CYS A 75 5.73 31.99 -24.84
N ALA A 76 6.18 32.41 -23.66
CA ALA A 76 5.39 32.59 -22.45
C ALA A 76 4.09 33.38 -22.73
N THR A 77 2.96 32.81 -22.36
CA THR A 77 1.64 33.45 -22.42
C THR A 77 0.99 33.39 -21.04
N ASP A 78 -0.07 34.18 -20.80
CA ASP A 78 -0.83 34.25 -19.54
C ASP A 78 -1.34 32.89 -18.99
N GLY A 79 -1.17 31.77 -19.71
CA GLY A 79 -1.52 30.42 -19.27
C GLY A 79 -0.59 29.81 -18.20
N ASP A 80 0.61 30.35 -18.03
CA ASP A 80 1.67 29.75 -17.19
C ASP A 80 1.29 29.68 -15.70
N ASP A 81 0.54 30.67 -15.20
CA ASP A 81 0.10 30.71 -13.79
C ASP A 81 -0.92 29.62 -13.48
N SER A 82 -1.83 29.30 -14.42
CA SER A 82 -2.86 28.30 -14.20
C SER A 82 -2.28 26.88 -14.11
N VAL A 83 -1.29 26.58 -14.97
CA VAL A 83 -0.56 25.30 -14.96
C VAL A 83 0.25 25.16 -13.67
N TYR A 84 0.91 26.23 -13.23
CA TYR A 84 1.65 26.22 -11.96
C TYR A 84 0.73 25.95 -10.76
N VAL A 85 -0.44 26.60 -10.71
CA VAL A 85 -1.43 26.39 -9.64
C VAL A 85 -1.94 24.95 -9.65
N GLY A 86 -2.25 24.39 -10.82
CA GLY A 86 -2.66 22.98 -10.97
C GLY A 86 -1.62 22.02 -10.42
N LEU A 87 -0.38 22.13 -10.90
CA LEU A 87 0.74 21.31 -10.44
C LEU A 87 0.94 21.40 -8.91
N LYS A 88 0.84 22.61 -8.36
CA LYS A 88 1.00 22.83 -6.93
C LYS A 88 -0.10 22.13 -6.12
N ILE A 89 -1.35 22.19 -6.58
CA ILE A 89 -2.48 21.51 -5.93
C ILE A 89 -2.24 19.99 -5.94
N VAL A 90 -1.88 19.41 -7.08
CA VAL A 90 -1.65 17.96 -7.18
C VAL A 90 -0.49 17.51 -6.31
N LEU A 91 0.62 18.28 -6.25
CA LEU A 91 1.72 17.97 -5.34
C LEU A 91 1.31 18.01 -3.87
N GLN A 92 0.46 18.97 -3.47
CA GLN A 92 -0.08 19.06 -2.12
C GLN A 92 -1.00 17.87 -1.79
N ASP A 93 -1.84 17.45 -2.73
CA ASP A 93 -2.71 16.29 -2.56
C ASP A 93 -1.90 15.00 -2.42
N ILE A 94 -0.84 14.83 -3.21
CA ILE A 94 0.10 13.70 -3.07
C ILE A 94 0.80 13.75 -1.72
N GLU A 95 1.31 14.90 -1.28
CA GLU A 95 1.98 15.04 0.00
C GLU A 95 1.07 14.65 1.18
N ALA A 96 -0.17 15.17 1.20
CA ALA A 96 -1.17 14.85 2.21
C ALA A 96 -1.53 13.35 2.20
N LEU A 97 -1.64 12.74 1.02
CA LEU A 97 -1.90 11.31 0.89
C LEU A 97 -0.73 10.46 1.42
N LEU A 98 0.52 10.86 1.13
CA LEU A 98 1.72 10.19 1.62
C LEU A 98 1.85 10.30 3.14
N GLU A 99 1.51 11.45 3.72
CA GLU A 99 1.48 11.64 5.17
C GLU A 99 0.46 10.70 5.84
N ARG A 100 -0.77 10.66 5.33
CA ARG A 100 -1.80 9.72 5.78
C ARG A 100 -1.37 8.26 5.64
N LEU A 101 -0.76 7.89 4.51
CA LEU A 101 -0.23 6.54 4.31
C LEU A 101 0.87 6.20 5.33
N ALA A 102 1.74 7.15 5.67
CA ALA A 102 2.79 6.94 6.67
C ALA A 102 2.19 6.71 8.06
N GLU A 103 1.19 7.50 8.47
CA GLU A 103 0.47 7.30 9.73
C GLU A 103 -0.23 5.94 9.77
N LEU A 104 -0.89 5.55 8.69
CA LEU A 104 -1.54 4.23 8.57
C LEU A 104 -0.52 3.09 8.66
N ALA A 105 0.65 3.22 8.03
CA ALA A 105 1.71 2.23 8.12
C ALA A 105 2.29 2.13 9.54
N GLN A 106 2.43 3.24 10.26
CA GLN A 106 2.85 3.25 11.67
C GLN A 106 1.80 2.58 12.58
N LEU A 107 0.52 2.91 12.40
CA LEU A 107 -0.58 2.28 13.13
C LEU A 107 -0.64 0.77 12.87
N LEU A 108 -0.46 0.37 11.61
CA LEU A 108 -0.40 -1.02 11.18
C LEU A 108 0.77 -1.75 11.85
N LEU A 109 1.96 -1.16 11.84
CA LEU A 109 3.14 -1.72 12.50
C LEU A 109 2.94 -1.90 14.00
N GLY A 110 2.39 -0.89 14.68
CA GLY A 110 2.07 -0.97 16.11
C GLY A 110 0.97 -2.00 16.43
N SER A 111 -0.01 -2.17 15.53
CA SER A 111 -1.02 -3.23 15.63
C SER A 111 -0.39 -4.61 15.49
N LEU A 112 0.50 -4.81 14.51
CA LEU A 112 1.19 -6.08 14.29
C LEU A 112 2.11 -6.45 15.46
N GLN A 113 2.81 -5.48 16.05
CA GLN A 113 3.61 -5.70 17.26
C GLN A 113 2.75 -6.19 18.43
N ARG A 114 1.58 -5.56 18.65
CA ARG A 114 0.63 -6.02 19.69
C ARG A 114 0.10 -7.42 19.41
N VAL A 115 -0.22 -7.71 18.14
CA VAL A 115 -0.64 -9.04 17.69
C VAL A 115 0.45 -10.07 18.01
N PHE A 116 1.70 -9.77 17.66
CA PHE A 116 2.84 -10.64 17.88
C PHE A 116 3.10 -10.88 19.38
N CYS A 117 3.07 -9.82 20.20
CA CYS A 117 3.21 -9.96 21.66
C CYS A 117 2.08 -10.78 22.29
N ALA A 118 0.85 -10.63 21.81
CA ALA A 118 -0.27 -11.43 22.29
C ALA A 118 -0.13 -12.90 21.88
N LEU A 119 0.37 -13.16 20.67
CA LEU A 119 0.69 -14.51 20.20
C LEU A 119 1.74 -15.15 21.12
N ASP A 120 2.85 -14.45 21.40
CA ASP A 120 3.91 -14.94 22.29
C ASP A 120 3.39 -15.26 23.71
N ARG A 121 2.55 -14.38 24.28
CA ARG A 121 1.86 -14.64 25.55
C ARG A 121 0.96 -15.87 25.46
N SER A 122 0.23 -16.04 24.36
CA SER A 122 -0.62 -17.20 24.15
C SER A 122 0.22 -18.48 24.03
N CYS A 123 1.37 -18.48 23.36
CA CYS A 123 2.30 -19.61 23.31
C CYS A 123 2.80 -19.98 24.72
N SER A 124 3.15 -18.99 25.54
CA SER A 124 3.62 -19.23 26.92
C SER A 124 2.53 -19.76 27.87
N LEU A 125 1.30 -19.23 27.78
CA LEU A 125 0.20 -19.55 28.69
C LEU A 125 -0.66 -20.72 28.22
N TYR A 126 -0.95 -20.80 26.92
CA TYR A 126 -1.69 -21.91 26.32
C TYR A 126 -0.79 -23.09 25.98
N GLY A 127 0.47 -22.91 25.57
CA GLY A 127 1.37 -24.04 25.35
C GLY A 127 1.52 -24.89 26.61
N ALA A 128 1.87 -24.25 27.74
CA ALA A 128 2.03 -24.96 29.01
C ALA A 128 0.71 -25.51 29.56
N ASN A 129 -0.39 -24.74 29.55
CA ASN A 129 -1.66 -25.22 30.12
C ASN A 129 -2.46 -26.14 29.21
N ARG A 130 -2.33 -26.05 27.89
CA ARG A 130 -2.96 -26.97 26.93
C ARG A 130 -2.17 -28.27 26.85
N VAL A 131 -0.84 -28.25 26.87
CA VAL A 131 -0.03 -29.47 27.06
C VAL A 131 -0.34 -30.10 28.41
N LYS A 132 -0.42 -29.32 29.49
CA LYS A 132 -0.75 -29.82 30.83
C LYS A 132 -2.22 -30.26 30.99
N ARG A 133 -3.17 -29.70 30.24
CA ARG A 133 -4.57 -30.17 30.20
C ARG A 133 -4.74 -31.37 29.27
N ARG A 134 -4.06 -31.42 28.11
CA ARG A 134 -3.98 -32.60 27.24
C ARG A 134 -3.36 -33.78 27.97
N LEU A 135 -2.15 -33.64 28.52
CA LEU A 135 -1.52 -34.67 29.37
C LEU A 135 -2.34 -35.08 30.61
N ARG A 136 -3.33 -34.28 31.02
CA ARG A 136 -4.25 -34.61 32.13
C ARG A 136 -5.60 -35.17 31.70
N GLN A 137 -6.04 -34.93 30.46
CA GLN A 137 -7.32 -35.40 29.92
C GLN A 137 -7.12 -36.61 28.99
N GLU A 138 -5.96 -36.71 28.36
CA GLU A 138 -5.57 -37.75 27.43
C GLU A 138 -4.60 -38.72 28.11
N GLY A 139 -5.17 -39.79 28.67
CA GLY A 139 -4.64 -41.12 28.35
C GLY A 139 -5.19 -41.59 26.99
N GLU A 140 -5.36 -40.67 26.03
CA GLU A 140 -6.08 -40.84 24.76
C GLU A 140 -5.26 -40.28 23.58
N ASP A 141 -5.25 -41.03 22.48
CA ASP A 141 -4.38 -40.92 21.31
C ASP A 141 -4.14 -39.51 20.73
N GLU A 142 -2.87 -39.14 20.62
CA GLU A 142 -2.37 -38.06 19.74
C GLU A 142 -2.97 -38.16 18.33
N GLU A 143 -3.21 -39.39 17.86
CA GLU A 143 -3.78 -39.72 16.55
C GLU A 143 -5.13 -39.05 16.29
N LYS A 144 -6.00 -38.88 17.30
CA LYS A 144 -7.34 -38.30 17.11
C LYS A 144 -7.30 -36.79 16.90
N THR A 145 -6.31 -36.12 17.50
CA THR A 145 -6.11 -34.67 17.33
C THR A 145 -5.52 -34.37 15.96
N ASP A 146 -4.59 -35.22 15.50
CA ASP A 146 -4.02 -35.14 14.16
C ASP A 146 -5.07 -35.46 13.08
N ILE A 147 -5.97 -36.42 13.33
CA ILE A 147 -7.09 -36.73 12.43
C ILE A 147 -8.07 -35.55 12.32
N LEU A 148 -8.37 -34.83 13.40
CA LEU A 148 -9.26 -33.65 13.35
C LEU A 148 -8.60 -32.46 12.64
N ALA A 149 -7.31 -32.23 12.85
CA ALA A 149 -6.55 -31.23 12.12
C ALA A 149 -6.43 -31.59 10.63
N ALA A 150 -6.20 -32.87 10.30
CA ALA A 150 -6.16 -33.40 8.95
C ALA A 150 -7.54 -33.34 8.26
N LEU A 151 -8.63 -33.59 8.99
CA LEU A 151 -10.00 -33.43 8.50
C LEU A 151 -10.32 -31.97 8.21
N GLU A 152 -9.94 -31.02 9.08
CA GLU A 152 -10.13 -29.60 8.78
C GLU A 152 -9.27 -29.12 7.59
N LEU A 153 -8.03 -29.65 7.44
CA LEU A 153 -7.18 -29.40 6.27
C LEU A 153 -7.78 -29.99 4.98
N ALA A 154 -8.39 -31.17 5.06
CA ALA A 154 -9.05 -31.85 3.94
C ALA A 154 -10.42 -31.24 3.60
N TYR A 155 -11.01 -30.44 4.49
CA TYR A 155 -12.34 -29.85 4.35
C TYR A 155 -12.29 -28.32 4.14
N ILE A 156 -11.35 -27.83 3.35
CA ILE A 156 -11.53 -26.55 2.66
C ILE A 156 -12.43 -26.86 1.46
N PRO A 157 -13.73 -26.51 1.47
CA PRO A 157 -14.60 -26.82 0.35
C PRO A 157 -14.01 -26.22 -0.93
N ASP A 158 -14.08 -26.95 -2.05
CA ASP A 158 -13.52 -26.51 -3.34
C ASP A 158 -13.97 -25.07 -3.70
N SER A 159 -15.19 -24.69 -3.29
CA SER A 159 -15.74 -23.34 -3.45
C SER A 159 -14.87 -22.24 -2.83
N THR A 160 -14.26 -22.47 -1.66
CA THR A 160 -13.36 -21.50 -1.03
C THR A 160 -12.03 -21.35 -1.79
N TYR A 161 -11.52 -22.42 -2.40
CA TYR A 161 -10.32 -22.33 -3.24
C TYR A 161 -10.58 -21.51 -4.50
N TYR A 162 -11.71 -21.71 -5.18
CA TYR A 162 -12.07 -20.91 -6.36
C TYR A 162 -12.28 -19.43 -6.02
N GLN A 163 -12.97 -19.14 -4.91
CA GLN A 163 -13.14 -17.76 -4.42
C GLN A 163 -11.78 -17.11 -4.13
N TRP A 164 -10.86 -17.86 -3.51
CA TRP A 164 -9.51 -17.41 -3.24
C TRP A 164 -8.73 -17.08 -4.50
N MET A 165 -8.72 -17.98 -5.48
CA MET A 165 -8.07 -17.75 -6.78
C MET A 165 -8.68 -16.54 -7.51
N GLN A 166 -10.00 -16.35 -7.42
CA GLN A 166 -10.67 -15.18 -7.98
C GLN A 166 -10.24 -13.88 -7.27
N ALA A 167 -10.14 -13.90 -5.95
CA ALA A 167 -9.67 -12.76 -5.17
C ALA A 167 -8.24 -12.36 -5.55
N LEU A 168 -7.32 -13.32 -5.66
CA LEU A 168 -5.94 -13.08 -6.09
C LEU A 168 -5.88 -12.54 -7.52
N ARG A 169 -6.73 -13.05 -8.42
CA ARG A 169 -6.83 -12.53 -9.79
C ARG A 169 -7.26 -11.07 -9.82
N LEU A 170 -8.26 -10.70 -9.03
CA LEU A 170 -8.74 -9.30 -8.94
C LEU A 170 -7.64 -8.37 -8.43
N LEU A 171 -6.93 -8.75 -7.36
CA LEU A 171 -5.78 -8.00 -6.84
C LEU A 171 -4.69 -7.85 -7.90
N THR A 172 -4.37 -8.94 -8.60
CA THR A 172 -3.37 -8.94 -9.69
C THR A 172 -3.78 -8.00 -10.83
N THR A 173 -5.05 -7.99 -11.23
CA THR A 173 -5.57 -7.06 -12.23
C THR A 173 -5.43 -5.61 -11.78
N ARG A 174 -5.69 -5.30 -10.50
CA ARG A 174 -5.45 -3.96 -9.95
C ARG A 174 -3.97 -3.57 -9.96
N PHE A 175 -3.07 -4.48 -9.60
CA PHE A 175 -1.62 -4.21 -9.70
C PHE A 175 -1.14 -3.98 -11.13
N GLN A 176 -1.69 -4.72 -12.08
CA GLN A 176 -1.42 -4.52 -13.52
C GLN A 176 -1.91 -3.16 -13.98
N TYR A 177 -3.09 -2.73 -13.54
CA TYR A 177 -3.62 -1.40 -13.81
C TYR A 177 -2.68 -0.30 -13.29
N TRP A 178 -2.22 -0.38 -12.04
CA TRP A 178 -1.24 0.59 -11.50
C TRP A 178 0.05 0.62 -12.33
N GLN A 179 0.54 -0.55 -12.76
CA GLN A 179 1.72 -0.64 -13.60
C GLN A 179 1.49 0.01 -14.98
N GLN A 180 0.32 -0.20 -15.59
CA GLN A 180 -0.04 0.41 -16.87
C GLN A 180 -0.16 1.93 -16.77
N CYS A 181 -0.82 2.46 -15.73
CA CYS A 181 -0.89 3.90 -15.49
C CYS A 181 0.52 4.49 -15.38
N LYS A 182 1.40 3.87 -14.60
CA LYS A 182 2.79 4.31 -14.48
C LYS A 182 3.58 4.23 -15.79
N GLN A 183 3.35 3.20 -16.61
CA GLN A 183 4.01 3.08 -17.92
C GLN A 183 3.53 4.14 -18.91
N ALA A 184 2.22 4.47 -18.90
CA ALA A 184 1.65 5.52 -19.74
C ALA A 184 2.18 6.91 -19.38
N CYS A 185 2.48 7.13 -18.11
CA CYS A 185 2.98 8.39 -17.59
C CYS A 185 4.44 8.72 -17.97
N GLY A 186 5.27 7.72 -18.31
CA GLY A 186 6.70 7.94 -18.54
C GLY A 186 7.50 8.10 -17.25
N SER A 187 8.69 8.70 -17.32
CA SER A 187 9.56 8.97 -16.17
C SER A 187 9.72 10.47 -15.99
N PHE A 188 9.64 10.96 -14.74
CA PHE A 188 9.83 12.37 -14.43
C PHE A 188 11.19 12.90 -14.91
N SER A 189 12.24 12.07 -14.83
CA SER A 189 13.58 12.42 -15.32
C SER A 189 13.60 12.78 -16.81
N ILE A 190 12.75 12.14 -17.62
CA ILE A 190 12.66 12.39 -19.06
C ILE A 190 11.93 13.70 -19.34
N VAL A 191 10.82 13.97 -18.64
CA VAL A 191 10.01 15.18 -18.87
C VAL A 191 10.79 16.45 -18.55
N PHE A 192 11.66 16.41 -17.54
CA PHE A 192 12.48 17.54 -17.12
C PHE A 192 13.95 17.43 -17.55
N ALA A 193 14.25 16.71 -18.63
CA ALA A 193 15.61 16.56 -19.14
C ALA A 193 16.30 17.93 -19.42
N SER A 194 15.53 18.98 -19.66
CA SER A 194 16.03 20.35 -19.85
C SER A 194 16.49 21.06 -18.56
N LYS A 195 16.26 20.46 -17.37
CA LYS A 195 16.58 21.04 -16.06
C LYS A 195 17.56 20.13 -15.29
N PRO A 196 18.87 20.20 -15.60
CA PRO A 196 19.86 19.26 -15.04
C PRO A 196 19.97 19.32 -13.51
N LEU A 197 19.66 20.47 -12.90
CA LEU A 197 19.67 20.64 -11.44
C LEU A 197 18.60 19.80 -10.73
N LEU A 198 17.48 19.52 -11.40
CA LEU A 198 16.37 18.72 -10.82
C LEU A 198 16.57 17.22 -11.06
N HIS A 199 17.40 16.85 -12.03
CA HIS A 199 17.53 15.46 -12.50
C HIS A 199 17.81 14.44 -11.39
N PRO A 200 18.73 14.67 -10.42
CA PRO A 200 18.99 13.70 -9.35
C PRO A 200 17.75 13.46 -8.46
N LEU A 201 17.00 14.53 -8.16
CA LEU A 201 15.80 14.47 -7.33
C LEU A 201 14.68 13.70 -8.06
N LEU A 202 14.45 14.02 -9.33
CA LEU A 202 13.43 13.35 -10.14
C LEU A 202 13.73 11.87 -10.34
N THR A 203 14.99 11.54 -10.55
CA THR A 203 15.44 10.14 -10.62
C THR A 203 15.17 9.42 -9.29
N SER A 204 15.43 10.07 -8.15
CA SER A 204 15.13 9.53 -6.83
C SER A 204 13.63 9.28 -6.64
N ILE A 205 12.77 10.18 -7.11
CA ILE A 205 11.31 10.02 -7.04
C ILE A 205 10.86 8.84 -7.90
N ASP A 206 11.33 8.74 -9.15
CA ASP A 206 11.02 7.62 -10.04
C ASP A 206 11.43 6.27 -9.44
N ILE A 207 12.61 6.19 -8.82
CA ILE A 207 13.10 5.00 -8.13
C ILE A 207 12.21 4.68 -6.93
N THR A 208 11.96 5.66 -6.07
CA THR A 208 11.19 5.47 -4.82
C THR A 208 9.75 5.07 -5.12
N LEU A 209 9.11 5.66 -6.14
CA LEU A 209 7.77 5.26 -6.59
C LEU A 209 7.73 3.81 -7.10
N ASN A 210 8.76 3.33 -7.78
CA ASN A 210 8.82 1.93 -8.20
C ASN A 210 9.00 0.99 -7.00
N GLN A 211 9.90 1.33 -6.08
CA GLN A 211 10.13 0.55 -4.86
C GLN A 211 8.90 0.50 -3.96
N LEU A 212 8.20 1.63 -3.81
CA LEU A 212 6.94 1.71 -3.08
C LEU A 212 5.89 0.78 -3.69
N ARG A 213 5.72 0.82 -5.01
CA ARG A 213 4.78 -0.05 -5.73
C ARG A 213 5.11 -1.52 -5.55
N GLU A 214 6.38 -1.88 -5.75
CA GLU A 214 6.86 -3.26 -5.58
C GLU A 214 6.60 -3.75 -4.15
N THR A 215 6.89 -2.93 -3.15
CA THR A 215 6.63 -3.24 -1.73
C THR A 215 5.15 -3.52 -1.49
N ILE A 216 4.25 -2.69 -2.04
CA ILE A 216 2.80 -2.85 -1.86
C ILE A 216 2.30 -4.08 -2.62
N GLN A 217 2.78 -4.32 -3.84
CA GLN A 217 2.47 -5.52 -4.61
C GLN A 217 2.92 -6.78 -3.88
N THR A 218 4.10 -6.79 -3.25
CA THR A 218 4.54 -7.93 -2.44
C THR A 218 3.68 -8.09 -1.18
N LEU A 219 3.36 -7.00 -0.48
CA LEU A 219 2.55 -7.06 0.73
C LEU A 219 1.16 -7.65 0.47
N PHE A 220 0.44 -7.16 -0.55
CA PHE A 220 -0.93 -7.59 -0.85
C PHE A 220 -1.03 -8.75 -1.84
N GLY A 221 -0.03 -8.95 -2.70
CA GLY A 221 -0.01 -10.00 -3.72
C GLY A 221 0.76 -11.26 -3.31
N THR A 222 1.57 -11.19 -2.25
CA THR A 222 2.38 -12.34 -1.78
C THR A 222 2.21 -12.58 -0.29
N VAL A 223 2.57 -11.61 0.57
CA VAL A 223 2.61 -11.82 2.03
C VAL A 223 1.23 -12.07 2.63
N LEU A 224 0.26 -11.18 2.37
CA LEU A 224 -1.10 -11.37 2.89
C LEU A 224 -1.78 -12.64 2.36
N PRO A 225 -1.66 -12.96 1.06
CA PRO A 225 -2.16 -14.23 0.55
C PRO A 225 -1.62 -15.45 1.29
N GLU A 226 -0.36 -15.48 1.71
CA GLU A 226 0.20 -16.65 2.38
C GLU A 226 -0.55 -17.07 3.66
N PHE A 227 -1.31 -16.18 4.31
CA PHE A 227 -2.16 -16.56 5.45
C PHE A 227 -3.22 -17.63 5.11
N HIS A 228 -3.52 -17.88 3.83
CA HIS A 228 -4.38 -19.01 3.44
C HIS A 228 -3.77 -20.38 3.75
N THR A 229 -2.44 -20.50 3.72
CA THR A 229 -1.76 -21.79 3.96
C THR A 229 -1.63 -22.11 5.44
N VAL A 230 -1.79 -21.11 6.33
CA VAL A 230 -1.61 -21.27 7.77
C VAL A 230 -2.70 -22.19 8.34
N PRO A 231 -2.32 -23.37 8.88
CA PRO A 231 -3.27 -24.25 9.55
C PRO A 231 -3.81 -23.62 10.82
N ARG A 232 -5.04 -23.99 11.20
CA ARG A 232 -5.60 -23.57 12.49
C ARG A 232 -4.75 -24.11 13.64
N GLY A 233 -4.33 -23.21 14.51
CA GLY A 233 -3.51 -23.56 15.68
C GLY A 233 -2.01 -23.65 15.42
N ASP A 234 -1.56 -23.44 14.18
CA ASP A 234 -0.12 -23.34 13.88
C ASP A 234 0.37 -21.91 14.21
N ASP A 235 0.78 -21.73 15.46
CA ASP A 235 1.31 -20.45 15.94
C ASP A 235 2.67 -20.11 15.32
N ALA A 236 3.46 -21.11 14.95
CA ALA A 236 4.79 -20.91 14.38
C ALA A 236 4.70 -20.35 12.95
N SER A 237 3.88 -20.96 12.09
CA SER A 237 3.62 -20.44 10.75
C SER A 237 2.95 -19.07 10.82
N LEU A 238 1.96 -18.88 11.72
CA LEU A 238 1.35 -17.56 11.89
C LEU A 238 2.38 -16.49 12.29
N ALA A 239 3.26 -16.79 13.26
CA ALA A 239 4.31 -15.88 13.70
C ALA A 239 5.23 -15.49 12.54
N LEU A 240 5.62 -16.45 11.70
CA LEU A 240 6.45 -16.21 10.52
C LEU A 240 5.78 -15.24 9.54
N HIS A 241 4.51 -15.46 9.19
CA HIS A 241 3.82 -14.56 8.26
C HIS A 241 3.55 -13.18 8.86
N LEU A 242 3.30 -13.08 10.18
CA LEU A 242 3.20 -11.79 10.87
C LEU A 242 4.53 -11.02 10.85
N LEU A 243 5.66 -11.71 11.03
CA LEU A 243 6.99 -11.09 10.93
C LEU A 243 7.28 -10.59 9.51
N ASN A 244 6.95 -11.39 8.49
CA ASN A 244 7.05 -10.96 7.09
C ASN A 244 6.20 -9.71 6.86
N LEU A 245 4.96 -9.70 7.34
CA LEU A 245 4.08 -8.54 7.22
C LEU A 245 4.67 -7.30 7.93
N MET A 246 5.20 -7.45 9.14
CA MET A 246 5.89 -6.36 9.85
C MET A 246 7.08 -5.81 9.07
N GLN A 247 7.91 -6.67 8.50
CA GLN A 247 9.08 -6.27 7.72
C GLN A 247 8.69 -5.46 6.48
N TYR A 248 7.67 -5.89 5.74
CA TYR A 248 7.20 -5.16 4.56
C TYR A 248 6.45 -3.87 4.91
N VAL A 249 5.78 -3.79 6.06
CA VAL A 249 5.18 -2.54 6.55
C VAL A 249 6.25 -1.54 6.98
N ASP A 250 7.34 -1.99 7.61
CA ASP A 250 8.48 -1.13 7.95
C ASP A 250 9.18 -0.61 6.68
N LEU A 251 9.40 -1.49 5.70
CA LEU A 251 9.92 -1.09 4.39
C LEU A 251 8.99 -0.09 3.69
N LEU A 252 7.68 -0.32 3.71
CA LEU A 252 6.67 0.60 3.18
C LEU A 252 6.79 1.99 3.84
N LEU A 253 6.86 2.05 5.16
CA LEU A 253 7.02 3.29 5.90
C LEU A 253 8.30 4.03 5.51
N HIS A 254 9.41 3.31 5.36
CA HIS A 254 10.67 3.89 4.89
C HIS A 254 10.53 4.52 3.49
N GLN A 255 9.89 3.82 2.55
CA GLN A 255 9.69 4.34 1.19
C GLN A 255 8.75 5.55 1.15
N LEU A 256 7.68 5.55 1.95
CA LEU A 256 6.77 6.68 2.08
C LEU A 256 7.49 7.94 2.58
N ASN A 257 8.31 7.82 3.62
CA ASN A 257 9.08 8.94 4.16
C ASN A 257 10.05 9.52 3.13
N ARG A 258 10.80 8.65 2.43
CA ARG A 258 11.73 9.08 1.37
C ARG A 258 11.02 9.77 0.21
N LEU A 259 9.86 9.26 -0.20
CA LEU A 259 9.09 9.87 -1.28
C LEU A 259 8.55 11.24 -0.85
N ARG A 260 8.03 11.35 0.37
CA ARG A 260 7.54 12.62 0.92
C ARG A 260 8.64 13.68 0.97
N GLU A 261 9.82 13.35 1.50
CA GLU A 261 10.97 14.26 1.52
C GLU A 261 11.34 14.73 0.10
N ALA A 262 11.34 13.82 -0.87
CA ALA A 262 11.64 14.16 -2.25
C ALA A 262 10.58 15.07 -2.88
N MET A 263 9.29 14.83 -2.60
CA MET A 263 8.20 15.68 -3.08
C MET A 263 8.23 17.08 -2.46
N GLN A 264 8.55 17.20 -1.17
CA GLN A 264 8.72 18.49 -0.50
C GLN A 264 9.86 19.31 -1.14
N LEU A 265 11.01 18.67 -1.36
CA LEU A 265 12.13 19.31 -2.06
C LEU A 265 11.75 19.76 -3.48
N MET A 266 10.94 18.97 -4.18
CA MET A 266 10.45 19.31 -5.51
C MET A 266 9.54 20.55 -5.45
N ALA A 267 8.56 20.58 -4.53
CA ALA A 267 7.65 21.70 -4.35
C ALA A 267 8.39 23.01 -4.02
N ASP A 268 9.42 22.93 -3.16
CA ASP A 268 10.28 24.06 -2.82
C ASP A 268 11.05 24.58 -4.04
N GLN A 269 11.60 23.67 -4.86
CA GLN A 269 12.34 24.02 -6.07
C GLN A 269 11.42 24.68 -7.12
N TYR A 270 10.20 24.18 -7.30
CA TYR A 270 9.22 24.82 -8.18
C TYR A 270 8.82 26.20 -7.71
N THR A 271 8.61 26.38 -6.41
CA THR A 271 8.26 27.68 -5.84
C THR A 271 9.38 28.70 -6.06
N ARG A 272 10.65 28.29 -5.92
CA ARG A 272 11.80 29.15 -6.24
C ARG A 272 11.85 29.50 -7.73
N LEU A 273 11.70 28.51 -8.61
CA LEU A 273 11.74 28.72 -10.05
C LEU A 273 10.65 29.70 -10.52
N HIS A 274 9.42 29.54 -10.01
CA HIS A 274 8.31 30.43 -10.33
C HIS A 274 8.57 31.86 -9.85
N ASN A 275 9.10 32.04 -8.64
CA ASN A 275 9.47 33.37 -8.12
C ASN A 275 10.57 34.04 -8.96
N ASP A 276 11.55 33.29 -9.43
CA ASP A 276 12.64 33.82 -10.27
C ASP A 276 12.13 34.26 -11.65
N LEU A 277 11.20 33.51 -12.25
CA LEU A 277 10.54 33.89 -13.51
C LEU A 277 9.76 35.20 -13.37
N ASN A 278 8.99 35.35 -12.28
CA ASN A 278 8.22 36.58 -12.02
C ASN A 278 9.10 37.81 -11.74
N ARG A 279 10.28 37.59 -11.14
CA ARG A 279 11.28 38.66 -10.93
C ARG A 279 11.96 39.08 -12.24
N GLY A 280 12.22 38.15 -13.15
CA GLY A 280 12.78 38.48 -14.47
C GLY A 280 11.87 39.40 -15.29
N ASN A 281 10.56 39.15 -15.27
CA ASN A 281 9.58 39.93 -16.03
C ASN A 281 9.36 41.36 -15.49
N THR A 282 9.61 41.59 -14.20
CA THR A 282 9.46 42.92 -13.57
C THR A 282 10.63 43.87 -13.83
N VAL A 283 11.80 43.36 -14.26
CA VAL A 283 12.98 44.20 -14.58
C VAL A 283 12.92 44.74 -16.00
N LEU A 284 12.29 44.01 -16.94
CA LEU A 284 12.20 44.39 -18.36
C LEU A 284 11.02 45.32 -18.69
N THR A 285 10.12 45.57 -17.74
CA THR A 285 8.90 46.37 -17.94
C THR A 285 9.02 47.81 -17.42
N LYS A 286 10.21 48.26 -17.01
CA LYS A 286 10.47 49.67 -16.70
C LYS A 286 10.93 50.41 -17.97
N PRO A 287 10.15 51.39 -18.47
CA PRO A 287 10.52 52.24 -19.61
C PRO A 287 11.67 53.20 -19.27
#